data_AF-A0A9W7D9D1-F1
#
_entry.id   AF-A0A9W7D9D1-F1
#
_cell.length_a   1.000
_cell.length_b   1.000
_cell.length_c   1.000
_cell.angle_alpha   90.00
_cell.angle_beta   90.00
_cell.angle_gamma   90.00
#
_symmetry.space_group_name_H-M   'P 1'
#
loop_
_entity.id
_entity.type
_entity.pdbx_description
1 polymer ?
#
loop_
_entity_poly.entity_id
_entity_poly.type
_entity_poly.pdbx_seq_one_letter_code
_entity_poly.pdbx_strand_id
1 'polypeptide(L)'
;MEAKRCGNVYKLKTVGDEVCRTATTSRKEPWVLVHARLGHIPFKRYEQLLTMADGVPRITEGVASDDVCAGCCMGKMRADDYPRHPEKLVKSAGVLDLVHTDVMGPMQTRTPGGCTFGVTFIDDYSRHVTVYFMKAKSEVLSKFKIYKAAMENATGKTIKRLRSDNGGEYTDKLFKAYLNRNGIKHEKTVPYTPQQNGLAERMNRSLVEMARCMLYHEGIDKKWWAESVNTAAWIINRIPNSVNIKTPYEIVNKAKPQLKHLKVFGSLGYAHIPDEKRRKLDAKAFRCRFLGYEDGAKGYSQ
;
A
#
# COMPACT_ATOMS: atom_id res chain seq x y z
N MET A 1 -9.04 1.75 -23.16
CA MET A 1 -9.58 0.61 -22.37
C MET A 1 -10.66 1.12 -21.42
N GLU A 2 -11.93 0.91 -21.77
CA GLU A 2 -13.08 1.21 -20.91
C GLU A 2 -13.21 0.14 -19.81
N ALA A 3 -13.29 0.57 -18.56
CA ALA A 3 -13.54 -0.31 -17.41
C ALA A 3 -14.92 0.01 -16.84
N LYS A 4 -15.78 -1.00 -16.70
CA LYS A 4 -17.09 -0.86 -16.06
C LYS A 4 -17.02 -1.48 -14.67
N ARG A 5 -17.35 -0.70 -13.64
CA ARG A 5 -17.45 -1.20 -12.26
C ARG A 5 -18.67 -2.11 -12.15
N CYS A 6 -18.47 -3.32 -11.61
CA CYS A 6 -19.53 -4.29 -11.36
C CYS A 6 -19.37 -4.79 -9.91
N GLY A 7 -20.07 -4.14 -8.96
CA GLY A 7 -19.83 -4.35 -7.53
C GLY A 7 -18.46 -3.82 -7.09
N ASN A 8 -17.66 -4.67 -6.44
CA ASN A 8 -16.28 -4.37 -5.99
C ASN A 8 -15.21 -4.73 -7.02
N VAL A 9 -15.61 -5.09 -8.25
CA VAL A 9 -14.71 -5.55 -9.32
C VAL A 9 -14.77 -4.60 -10.51
N TYR A 10 -13.61 -4.34 -11.12
CA TYR A 10 -13.48 -3.65 -12.39
C TYR A 10 -13.39 -4.66 -13.53
N LYS A 11 -14.38 -4.67 -14.42
CA LYS A 11 -14.31 -5.54 -15.61
C LYS A 11 -13.41 -4.89 -16.67
N LEU A 12 -12.24 -5.47 -16.89
CA LEU A 12 -11.31 -5.12 -17.96
C LEU A 12 -11.54 -6.03 -19.18
N LYS A 13 -11.65 -5.45 -20.39
CA LYS A 13 -11.53 -6.22 -21.65
C LYS A 13 -10.04 -6.36 -21.98
N THR A 14 -9.52 -7.59 -21.97
CA THR A 14 -8.13 -7.89 -22.34
C THR A 14 -8.06 -8.69 -23.64
N VAL A 15 -7.03 -8.42 -24.46
CA VAL A 15 -6.66 -9.19 -25.66
C VAL A 15 -5.36 -9.95 -25.34
N GLY A 16 -5.30 -11.25 -25.65
CA GLY A 16 -4.07 -12.07 -25.58
C GLY A 16 -4.20 -13.34 -24.72
N ASP A 17 -3.71 -14.48 -25.22
CA ASP A 17 -3.81 -15.79 -24.57
C ASP A 17 -2.67 -16.04 -23.57
N GLU A 18 -3.00 -16.29 -22.30
CA GLU A 18 -2.03 -16.71 -21.28
C GLU A 18 -2.65 -17.76 -20.34
N VAL A 19 -1.85 -18.78 -19.98
CA VAL A 19 -2.24 -19.95 -19.19
C VAL A 19 -2.20 -19.63 -17.69
N CYS A 20 -3.31 -19.88 -16.98
CA CYS A 20 -3.41 -19.67 -15.53
C CYS A 20 -3.17 -20.99 -14.76
N ARG A 21 -2.21 -21.01 -13.83
CA ARG A 21 -1.94 -22.18 -12.95
C ARG A 21 -2.78 -22.10 -11.67
N THR A 22 -3.38 -23.23 -11.27
CA THR A 22 -4.12 -23.36 -10.01
C THR A 22 -3.18 -23.31 -8.79
N ALA A 23 -3.55 -22.58 -7.75
CA ALA A 23 -2.80 -22.53 -6.50
C ALA A 23 -3.21 -23.70 -5.57
N THR A 24 -2.43 -24.77 -5.54
CA THR A 24 -2.49 -25.83 -4.51
C THR A 24 -1.46 -25.58 -3.41
N THR A 25 -1.81 -25.89 -2.16
CA THR A 25 -1.03 -25.66 -0.93
C THR A 25 0.36 -26.32 -0.89
N SER A 26 1.29 -25.65 -0.19
CA SER A 26 2.59 -26.12 0.31
C SER A 26 3.56 -26.72 -0.72
N ARG A 27 3.84 -26.01 -1.80
CA ARG A 27 5.09 -26.18 -2.54
C ARG A 27 5.98 -24.97 -2.27
N LYS A 28 7.28 -25.23 -2.06
CA LYS A 28 8.29 -24.18 -2.12
C LYS A 28 8.17 -23.50 -3.51
N GLU A 29 8.24 -22.18 -3.54
CA GLU A 29 8.06 -21.38 -4.76
C GLU A 29 9.39 -20.74 -5.20
N PRO A 30 9.57 -20.38 -6.47
CA PRO A 30 10.74 -19.61 -6.89
C PRO A 30 10.78 -18.22 -6.22
N TRP A 31 11.97 -17.71 -5.89
CA TRP A 31 12.12 -16.38 -5.30
C TRP A 31 11.47 -15.29 -6.16
N VAL A 32 11.63 -15.33 -7.47
CA VAL A 32 11.04 -14.37 -8.42
C VAL A 32 9.52 -14.20 -8.20
N LEU A 33 8.81 -15.31 -7.95
CA LEU A 33 7.38 -15.30 -7.70
C LEU A 33 7.04 -14.71 -6.31
N VAL A 34 7.77 -15.11 -5.27
CA VAL A 34 7.57 -14.60 -3.90
C VAL A 34 7.90 -13.11 -3.81
N HIS A 35 8.98 -12.69 -4.48
CA HIS A 35 9.39 -11.29 -4.63
C HIS A 35 8.29 -10.45 -5.27
N ALA A 36 7.71 -10.90 -6.39
CA ALA A 36 6.60 -10.21 -7.06
C ALA A 36 5.33 -10.14 -6.19
N ARG A 37 5.00 -11.23 -5.48
CA ARG A 37 3.88 -11.28 -4.53
C ARG A 37 4.04 -10.32 -3.35
N LEU A 38 5.26 -10.08 -2.90
CA LEU A 38 5.59 -9.18 -1.80
C LEU A 38 5.85 -7.74 -2.28
N GLY A 39 5.40 -7.35 -3.47
CA GLY A 39 5.55 -5.99 -3.96
C GLY A 39 7.03 -5.61 -4.16
N HIS A 40 7.84 -6.57 -4.56
CA HIS A 40 9.25 -6.41 -4.91
C HIS A 40 10.17 -6.04 -3.76
N ILE A 41 9.95 -6.58 -2.55
CA ILE A 41 10.84 -6.31 -1.41
C ILE A 41 12.23 -6.96 -1.60
N PRO A 42 13.28 -6.41 -0.96
CA PRO A 42 14.59 -7.04 -0.91
C PRO A 42 14.56 -8.39 -0.19
N PHE A 43 15.43 -9.32 -0.59
CA PHE A 43 15.53 -10.68 -0.01
C PHE A 43 15.72 -10.66 1.52
N LYS A 44 16.62 -9.80 2.02
CA LYS A 44 16.85 -9.62 3.46
C LYS A 44 15.58 -9.30 4.26
N ARG A 45 14.64 -8.55 3.66
CA ARG A 45 13.36 -8.21 4.31
C ARG A 45 12.40 -9.40 4.31
N TYR A 46 12.48 -10.28 3.30
CA TYR A 46 11.77 -11.56 3.28
C TYR A 46 12.30 -12.52 4.36
N GLU A 47 13.62 -12.60 4.57
CA GLU A 47 14.19 -13.45 5.63
C GLU A 47 13.66 -13.06 7.01
N GLN A 48 13.65 -11.76 7.31
CA GLN A 48 13.06 -11.22 8.53
C GLN A 48 11.54 -11.51 8.64
N LEU A 49 10.83 -11.48 7.52
CA LEU A 49 9.38 -11.70 7.49
C LEU A 49 9.01 -13.12 7.94
N LEU A 50 9.88 -14.12 7.71
CA LEU A 50 9.63 -15.53 8.04
C LEU A 50 9.35 -15.77 9.54
N THR A 51 9.80 -14.88 10.43
CA THR A 51 9.57 -14.97 11.88
C THR A 51 8.48 -14.02 12.37
N MET A 52 8.13 -13.01 11.58
CA MET A 52 7.26 -11.89 11.96
C MET A 52 5.82 -11.98 11.40
N ALA A 53 5.54 -12.95 10.53
CA ALA A 53 4.23 -13.15 9.93
C ALA A 53 3.90 -14.62 9.76
N ASP A 54 2.60 -14.93 9.71
CA ASP A 54 2.09 -16.28 9.48
C ASP A 54 1.76 -16.49 7.99
N GLY A 55 1.89 -17.72 7.52
CA GLY A 55 1.54 -18.09 6.15
C GLY A 55 2.43 -17.48 5.07
N VAL A 56 3.65 -17.03 5.42
CA VAL A 56 4.63 -16.51 4.45
C VAL A 56 4.98 -17.60 3.42
N PRO A 57 4.88 -17.33 2.10
CA PRO A 57 5.29 -18.29 1.08
C PRO A 57 6.75 -18.71 1.26
N ARG A 58 7.02 -20.02 1.25
CA ARG A 58 8.38 -20.55 1.39
C ARG A 58 9.04 -20.66 0.01
N ILE A 59 10.30 -20.27 -0.09
CA ILE A 59 11.07 -20.36 -1.33
C ILE A 59 11.71 -21.75 -1.52
N THR A 60 12.00 -22.11 -2.76
CA THR A 60 12.81 -23.30 -3.11
C THR A 60 14.27 -23.00 -2.80
N GLU A 61 14.97 -23.96 -2.19
CA GLU A 61 16.39 -23.82 -1.84
C GLU A 61 17.25 -23.59 -3.09
N GLY A 62 18.31 -22.77 -2.97
CA GLY A 62 19.28 -22.54 -4.04
C GLY A 62 19.04 -21.31 -4.94
N VAL A 63 18.05 -20.45 -4.65
CA VAL A 63 17.70 -19.31 -5.52
C VAL A 63 17.77 -17.98 -4.75
N ALA A 64 18.96 -17.60 -4.30
CA ALA A 64 19.32 -16.19 -4.33
C ALA A 64 19.71 -15.91 -5.79
N SER A 65 18.73 -15.72 -6.67
CA SER A 65 19.06 -15.46 -8.07
C SER A 65 19.72 -14.08 -8.15
N ASP A 66 20.92 -14.02 -8.74
CA ASP A 66 21.50 -12.78 -9.26
C ASP A 66 20.65 -12.18 -10.40
N ASP A 67 19.54 -12.82 -10.75
CA ASP A 67 18.57 -12.35 -11.73
C ASP A 67 18.03 -10.97 -11.37
N VAL A 68 18.27 -10.07 -12.32
CA VAL A 68 17.80 -8.70 -12.26
C VAL A 68 16.30 -8.68 -12.52
N CYS A 69 15.51 -8.34 -11.50
CA CYS A 69 14.07 -8.15 -11.67
C CYS A 69 13.80 -6.88 -12.51
N ALA A 70 13.28 -7.03 -13.73
CA ALA A 70 12.93 -5.92 -14.61
C ALA A 70 12.00 -4.88 -13.94
N GLY A 71 11.01 -5.35 -13.16
CA GLY A 71 10.15 -4.47 -12.37
C GLY A 71 10.92 -3.63 -11.34
N CYS A 72 11.98 -4.16 -10.74
CA CYS A 72 12.85 -3.40 -9.84
C CYS A 72 13.70 -2.38 -10.60
N CYS A 73 14.26 -2.73 -11.76
CA CYS A 73 14.99 -1.78 -12.60
C CYS A 73 14.12 -0.60 -13.01
N MET A 74 12.93 -0.87 -13.55
CA MET A 74 11.97 0.16 -13.95
C MET A 74 11.41 0.95 -12.77
N GLY A 75 11.36 0.33 -11.59
CA GLY A 75 10.74 0.85 -10.38
C GLY A 75 11.66 1.71 -9.51
N LYS A 76 12.89 1.24 -9.29
CA LYS A 76 13.78 1.61 -8.18
C LYS A 76 15.19 2.01 -8.60
N MET A 77 15.56 1.87 -9.88
CA MET A 77 16.89 2.30 -10.34
C MET A 77 17.09 3.79 -10.06
N ARG A 78 18.27 4.14 -9.56
CA ARG A 78 18.67 5.51 -9.20
C ARG A 78 20.02 5.82 -9.85
N ALA A 79 20.28 7.09 -10.14
CA ALA A 79 21.66 7.57 -10.36
C ALA A 79 22.42 7.53 -9.01
N ASP A 80 23.74 7.35 -9.07
CA ASP A 80 24.63 7.02 -7.95
C ASP A 80 24.41 7.80 -6.63
N ASP A 81 24.82 7.16 -5.53
CA ASP A 81 24.41 7.46 -4.16
C ASP A 81 24.92 8.80 -3.61
N TYR A 82 23.98 9.63 -3.14
CA TYR A 82 24.27 10.58 -2.06
C TYR A 82 24.20 9.86 -0.71
N PRO A 83 25.14 10.12 0.23
CA PRO A 83 25.08 9.55 1.56
C PRO A 83 23.77 9.94 2.24
N ARG A 84 22.97 8.92 2.57
CA ARG A 84 21.74 9.09 3.33
C ARG A 84 22.07 8.84 4.79
N HIS A 85 21.88 9.84 5.63
CA HIS A 85 21.81 9.63 7.07
C HIS A 85 20.41 9.11 7.41
N PRO A 86 20.25 7.83 7.81
CA PRO A 86 18.97 7.37 8.28
C PRO A 86 18.72 8.02 9.65
N GLU A 87 17.78 8.96 9.73
CA GLU A 87 17.13 9.23 11.02
C GLU A 87 16.36 7.96 11.41
N LYS A 88 17.01 7.10 12.19
CA LYS A 88 16.45 5.84 12.72
C LYS A 88 15.57 6.05 13.95
N LEU A 89 15.36 7.29 14.37
CA LEU A 89 14.76 7.59 15.66
C LEU A 89 13.23 7.62 15.54
N VAL A 90 12.57 6.72 16.26
CA VAL A 90 11.17 6.93 16.66
C VAL A 90 11.17 8.07 17.67
N LYS A 91 10.34 9.08 17.43
CA LYS A 91 10.24 10.26 18.28
C LYS A 91 9.05 10.16 19.24
N SER A 92 8.14 9.20 19.01
CA SER A 92 6.99 8.89 19.87
C SER A 92 7.23 7.76 20.89
N ALA A 93 6.56 7.83 22.04
CA ALA A 93 6.58 6.77 23.07
C ALA A 93 5.59 5.62 22.77
N GLY A 94 4.55 5.88 21.98
CA GLY A 94 3.58 4.88 21.59
C GLY A 94 2.72 5.25 20.38
N VAL A 95 1.91 4.28 19.95
CA VAL A 95 0.94 4.40 18.85
C VAL A 95 0.00 5.60 19.07
N LEU A 96 -0.20 6.38 18.02
CA LEU A 96 -0.98 7.63 17.91
C LEU A 96 -0.45 8.84 18.70
N ASP A 97 0.74 8.77 19.30
CA ASP A 97 1.37 9.95 19.91
C ASP A 97 1.80 11.01 18.88
N LEU A 98 2.12 10.57 17.65
CA LEU A 98 2.49 11.42 16.53
C LEU A 98 2.12 10.72 15.23
N VAL A 99 1.29 11.39 14.42
CA VAL A 99 0.96 10.96 13.06
C VAL A 99 1.59 11.93 12.08
N HIS A 100 2.37 11.42 11.13
CA HIS A 100 2.88 12.18 10.00
C HIS A 100 1.92 12.10 8.82
N THR A 101 1.78 13.19 8.08
CA THR A 101 0.95 13.23 6.87
C THR A 101 1.60 14.04 5.76
N ASP A 102 1.38 13.61 4.53
CA ASP A 102 1.86 14.26 3.32
C ASP A 102 0.96 13.91 2.12
N VAL A 103 0.81 14.85 1.18
CA VAL A 103 0.02 14.66 -0.04
C VAL A 103 0.94 14.29 -1.20
N MET A 104 0.67 13.16 -1.84
CA MET A 104 1.31 12.77 -3.10
C MET A 104 0.52 13.27 -4.31
N GLY A 105 1.21 13.89 -5.26
CA GLY A 105 0.66 14.34 -6.55
C GLY A 105 0.80 15.85 -6.80
N PRO A 106 0.19 16.37 -7.88
CA PRO A 106 -0.73 15.67 -8.78
C PRO A 106 -0.04 14.57 -9.60
N MET A 107 -0.69 13.41 -9.70
CA MET A 107 -0.28 12.34 -10.60
C MET A 107 -0.67 12.72 -12.04
N GLN A 108 0.23 12.48 -13.00
CA GLN A 108 0.00 12.79 -14.42
C GLN A 108 -1.17 11.99 -15.02
N THR A 109 -1.38 10.76 -14.54
CA THR A 109 -2.46 9.88 -15.01
C THR A 109 -3.59 9.85 -14.00
N ARG A 110 -4.80 10.23 -14.42
CA ARG A 110 -6.01 10.14 -13.61
C ARG A 110 -6.43 8.67 -13.47
N THR A 111 -6.87 8.27 -12.29
CA THR A 111 -7.42 6.91 -12.08
C THR A 111 -8.80 6.76 -12.74
N PRO A 112 -9.28 5.52 -12.96
CA PRO A 112 -10.67 5.30 -13.38
C PRO A 112 -11.72 5.94 -12.44
N GLY A 113 -11.43 6.01 -11.13
CA GLY A 113 -12.26 6.70 -10.13
C GLY A 113 -12.15 8.24 -10.15
N GLY A 114 -11.28 8.79 -11.01
CA GLY A 114 -11.09 10.22 -11.18
C GLY A 114 -10.06 10.85 -10.26
N CYS A 115 -9.34 10.07 -9.46
CA CYS A 115 -8.37 10.58 -8.48
C CYS A 115 -7.07 11.01 -9.17
N THR A 116 -6.46 12.07 -8.63
CA THR A 116 -5.16 12.62 -9.07
C THR A 116 -4.19 12.84 -7.91
N PHE A 117 -4.66 12.68 -6.67
CA PHE A 117 -3.87 12.84 -5.46
C PHE A 117 -4.02 11.62 -4.55
N GLY A 118 -3.01 11.36 -3.73
CA GLY A 118 -3.11 10.50 -2.55
C GLY A 118 -2.70 11.29 -1.31
N VAL A 119 -3.19 10.90 -0.13
CA VAL A 119 -2.70 11.38 1.16
C VAL A 119 -2.32 10.19 2.02
N THR A 120 -1.17 10.26 2.68
CA THR A 120 -0.77 9.26 3.66
C THR A 120 -0.90 9.79 5.08
N PHE A 121 -1.26 8.88 5.99
CA PHE A 121 -1.21 9.07 7.43
C PHE A 121 -0.36 7.95 8.00
N ILE A 122 0.74 8.31 8.65
CA ILE A 122 1.76 7.37 9.11
C ILE A 122 1.95 7.57 10.60
N ASP A 123 1.66 6.52 11.37
CA ASP A 123 1.95 6.52 12.81
C ASP A 123 3.46 6.44 13.04
N ASP A 124 4.03 7.38 13.80
CA ASP A 124 5.47 7.47 14.04
C ASP A 124 5.98 6.21 14.76
N TYR A 125 5.25 5.70 15.74
CA TYR A 125 5.67 4.56 16.54
C TYR A 125 5.64 3.25 15.75
N SER A 126 4.47 2.85 15.27
CA SER A 126 4.27 1.56 14.59
C SER A 126 4.82 1.53 13.17
N ARG A 127 5.01 2.71 12.55
CA ARG A 127 5.24 2.89 11.11
C ARG A 127 4.06 2.44 10.24
N HIS A 128 2.88 2.25 10.83
CA HIS A 128 1.68 1.89 10.10
C HIS A 128 1.26 3.04 9.19
N VAL A 129 1.08 2.75 7.91
CA VAL A 129 0.67 3.72 6.89
C VAL A 129 -0.75 3.44 6.41
N THR A 130 -1.58 4.47 6.37
CA THR A 130 -2.88 4.44 5.70
C THR A 130 -2.85 5.44 4.56
N VAL A 131 -3.31 5.03 3.38
CA VAL A 131 -3.40 5.88 2.19
C VAL A 131 -4.85 6.09 1.78
N TYR A 132 -5.20 7.31 1.39
CA TYR A 132 -6.48 7.63 0.77
C TYR A 132 -6.27 8.35 -0.55
N PHE A 133 -7.11 8.05 -1.54
CA PHE A 133 -7.06 8.68 -2.86
C PHE A 133 -8.13 9.77 -2.99
N MET A 134 -7.77 10.85 -3.67
CA MET A 134 -8.55 12.08 -3.72
C MET A 134 -8.55 12.68 -5.13
N LYS A 135 -9.62 13.40 -5.47
CA LYS A 135 -9.73 14.22 -6.68
C LYS A 135 -9.17 15.62 -6.46
N ALA A 136 -9.26 16.13 -5.24
CA ALA A 136 -8.73 17.44 -4.86
C ALA A 136 -8.05 17.41 -3.47
N LYS A 137 -7.05 18.28 -3.28
CA LYS A 137 -6.36 18.47 -1.98
C LYS A 137 -7.28 18.92 -0.85
N SER A 138 -8.40 19.59 -1.18
CA SER A 138 -9.41 19.98 -0.18
C SER A 138 -10.09 18.79 0.52
N GLU A 139 -9.98 17.58 -0.02
CA GLU A 139 -10.53 16.38 0.59
C GLU A 139 -9.71 15.87 1.80
N VAL A 140 -8.51 16.39 2.05
CA VAL A 140 -7.59 15.88 3.09
C VAL A 140 -8.24 15.85 4.48
N LEU A 141 -8.99 16.89 4.85
CA LEU A 141 -9.72 16.91 6.13
C LEU A 141 -10.74 15.77 6.24
N SER A 142 -11.46 15.48 5.15
CA SER A 142 -12.43 14.38 5.13
C SER A 142 -11.73 13.02 5.32
N LYS A 143 -10.57 12.82 4.68
CA LYS A 143 -9.80 11.58 4.81
C LYS A 143 -9.17 11.44 6.20
N PHE A 144 -8.70 12.55 6.77
CA PHE A 144 -8.18 12.57 8.14
C PHE A 144 -9.24 12.16 9.18
N LYS A 145 -10.48 12.63 9.03
CA LYS A 145 -11.60 12.24 9.90
C LYS A 145 -11.84 10.72 9.87
N ILE A 146 -11.83 10.12 8.67
CA ILE A 146 -12.00 8.67 8.48
C ILE A 146 -10.83 7.92 9.14
N TYR A 147 -9.59 8.35 8.86
CA TYR A 147 -8.39 7.79 9.46
C TYR A 147 -8.41 7.81 10.99
N LYS A 148 -8.69 8.98 11.57
CA LYS A 148 -8.76 9.17 13.02
C LYS A 148 -9.74 8.17 13.64
N ALA A 149 -10.99 8.16 13.16
CA ALA A 149 -12.00 7.27 13.70
C ALA A 149 -11.58 5.78 13.62
N ALA A 150 -11.05 5.35 12.48
CA ALA A 150 -10.61 3.96 12.29
C ALA A 150 -9.47 3.58 13.23
N MET A 151 -8.41 4.41 13.31
CA MET A 151 -7.22 4.11 14.11
C MET A 151 -7.47 4.21 15.61
N GLU A 152 -8.26 5.18 16.06
CA GLU A 152 -8.58 5.31 17.47
C GLU A 152 -9.45 4.14 17.95
N ASN A 153 -10.43 3.72 17.13
CA ASN A 153 -11.24 2.53 17.43
C ASN A 153 -10.40 1.25 17.43
N ALA A 154 -9.47 1.08 16.48
CA ALA A 154 -8.64 -0.11 16.40
C ALA A 154 -7.64 -0.24 17.56
N THR A 155 -7.15 0.89 18.09
CA THR A 155 -6.07 0.91 19.08
C THR A 155 -6.52 1.22 20.50
N GLY A 156 -7.73 1.76 20.68
CA GLY A 156 -8.22 2.30 21.95
C GLY A 156 -7.46 3.55 22.41
N LYS A 157 -6.68 4.19 21.54
CA LYS A 157 -5.86 5.38 21.83
C LYS A 157 -6.35 6.57 21.01
N THR A 158 -5.99 7.78 21.41
CA THR A 158 -6.31 9.01 20.67
C THR A 158 -5.10 9.59 19.98
N ILE A 159 -5.30 10.26 18.85
CA ILE A 159 -4.22 11.01 18.17
C ILE A 159 -3.85 12.21 19.04
N LYS A 160 -2.59 12.30 19.45
CA LYS A 160 -2.10 13.46 20.25
C LYS A 160 -1.61 14.59 19.36
N ARG A 161 -0.88 14.25 18.29
CA ARG A 161 -0.21 15.22 17.43
C ARG A 161 -0.28 14.80 15.97
N LEU A 162 -0.50 15.79 15.11
CA LEU A 162 -0.42 15.63 13.66
C LEU A 162 0.74 16.48 13.16
N ARG A 163 1.63 15.89 12.36
CA ARG A 163 2.70 16.61 11.68
C ARG A 163 2.50 16.61 10.17
N SER A 164 2.51 17.79 9.57
CA SER A 164 2.41 17.99 8.13
C SER A 164 3.44 19.01 7.66
N ASP A 165 3.56 19.14 6.34
CA ASP A 165 4.18 20.31 5.73
C ASP A 165 3.28 21.57 5.88
N ASN A 166 3.70 22.68 5.28
CA ASN A 166 2.93 23.93 5.24
C ASN A 166 1.92 23.98 4.08
N GLY A 167 1.46 22.84 3.56
CA GLY A 167 0.45 22.78 2.51
C GLY A 167 -0.84 23.54 2.87
N GLY A 168 -1.44 24.21 1.88
CA GLY A 168 -2.70 24.94 2.05
C GLY A 168 -3.84 24.07 2.60
N GLU A 169 -3.85 22.80 2.21
CA GLU A 169 -4.79 21.77 2.66
C GLU A 169 -4.79 21.51 4.17
N TYR A 170 -3.65 21.77 4.83
CA TYR A 170 -3.48 21.57 6.28
C TYR A 170 -3.62 22.87 7.07
N THR A 171 -3.60 24.03 6.40
CA THR A 171 -3.62 25.34 7.05
C THR A 171 -4.98 26.02 7.00
N ASP A 172 -5.97 25.40 6.36
CA ASP A 172 -7.35 25.87 6.35
C ASP A 172 -7.96 25.99 7.76
N LYS A 173 -8.81 27.02 7.95
CA LYS A 173 -9.48 27.32 9.22
C LYS A 173 -10.32 26.14 9.71
N LEU A 174 -10.98 25.42 8.80
CA LEU A 174 -11.78 24.25 9.15
C LEU A 174 -10.91 23.10 9.68
N PHE A 175 -9.73 22.89 9.09
CA PHE A 175 -8.80 21.86 9.55
C PHE A 175 -8.30 22.19 10.96
N LYS A 176 -7.84 23.43 11.17
CA LYS A 176 -7.37 23.90 12.47
C LYS A 176 -8.46 23.81 13.55
N ALA A 177 -9.68 24.25 13.23
CA ALA A 177 -10.81 24.16 14.16
C ALA A 177 -11.14 22.71 14.53
N TYR A 178 -11.08 21.79 13.57
CA TYR A 178 -11.31 20.37 13.82
C TYR A 178 -10.23 19.77 14.73
N LEU A 179 -8.94 20.07 14.49
CA LEU A 179 -7.84 19.61 15.34
C LEU A 179 -7.98 20.13 16.77
N ASN A 180 -8.22 21.43 16.93
CA ASN A 180 -8.41 22.05 18.25
C ASN A 180 -9.58 21.42 19.02
N ARG A 181 -10.71 21.18 18.34
CA ARG A 181 -11.88 20.52 18.95
C ARG A 181 -11.58 19.10 19.45
N ASN A 182 -10.64 18.41 18.83
CA ASN A 182 -10.23 17.06 19.21
C ASN A 182 -8.98 17.04 20.11
N GLY A 183 -8.48 18.19 20.55
CA GLY A 183 -7.26 18.27 21.38
C GLY A 183 -5.97 17.84 20.66
N ILE A 184 -5.96 17.86 19.32
CA ILE A 184 -4.81 17.42 18.52
C ILE A 184 -3.89 18.60 18.25
N LYS A 185 -2.63 18.51 18.70
CA LYS A 185 -1.62 19.54 18.40
C LYS A 185 -1.12 19.39 16.96
N HIS A 186 -1.26 20.45 16.17
CA HIS A 186 -0.68 20.51 14.82
C HIS A 186 0.78 20.98 14.88
N GLU A 187 1.69 20.12 14.47
CA GLU A 187 3.10 20.44 14.27
C GLU A 187 3.35 20.68 12.78
N LYS A 188 3.79 21.88 12.40
CA LYS A 188 4.12 22.19 11.01
C LYS A 188 5.63 22.19 10.84
N THR A 189 6.11 21.63 9.74
CA THR A 189 7.54 21.74 9.44
C THR A 189 7.90 23.16 9.03
N VAL A 190 9.06 23.64 9.48
CA VAL A 190 9.55 24.95 9.05
C VAL A 190 9.89 24.89 7.56
N PRO A 191 9.56 25.91 6.75
CA PRO A 191 10.04 26.01 5.38
C PRO A 191 11.56 25.79 5.33
N TYR A 192 12.05 25.09 4.31
CA TYR A 192 13.48 24.78 4.13
C TYR A 192 14.10 23.78 5.13
N THR A 193 13.29 23.06 5.93
CA THR A 193 13.75 21.91 6.74
C THR A 193 13.05 20.58 6.35
N PRO A 194 13.27 20.05 5.13
CA PRO A 194 12.62 18.81 4.65
C PRO A 194 12.78 17.61 5.61
N GLN A 195 13.85 17.60 6.41
CA GLN A 195 14.15 16.55 7.37
C GLN A 195 13.02 16.36 8.40
N GLN A 196 12.26 17.42 8.75
CA GLN A 196 11.25 17.37 9.82
C GLN A 196 10.02 16.50 9.49
N ASN A 197 9.64 16.40 8.21
CA ASN A 197 8.60 15.46 7.72
C ASN A 197 9.17 14.34 6.85
N GLY A 198 10.50 14.14 6.88
CA GLY A 198 11.18 13.18 6.04
C GLY A 198 10.68 11.74 6.21
N LEU A 199 9.98 11.41 7.30
CA LEU A 199 9.28 10.13 7.42
C LEU A 199 8.20 9.96 6.35
N ALA A 200 7.31 10.95 6.21
CA ALA A 200 6.19 10.90 5.28
C ALA A 200 6.69 10.86 3.84
N GLU A 201 7.66 11.72 3.52
CA GLU A 201 8.30 11.77 2.20
C GLU A 201 8.96 10.43 1.83
N ARG A 202 9.71 9.82 2.77
CA ARG A 202 10.35 8.52 2.54
C ARG A 202 9.34 7.42 2.34
N MET A 203 8.27 7.39 3.13
CA MET A 203 7.20 6.40 3.00
C MET A 203 6.48 6.57 1.66
N ASN A 204 6.12 7.80 1.28
CA ASN A 204 5.49 8.12 0.00
C ASN A 204 6.37 7.65 -1.17
N ARG A 205 7.69 7.91 -1.11
CA ARG A 205 8.64 7.41 -2.11
C ARG A 205 8.65 5.87 -2.16
N SER A 206 8.70 5.19 -1.02
CA SER A 206 8.67 3.72 -0.98
C SER A 206 7.38 3.14 -1.56
N LEU A 207 6.22 3.74 -1.25
CA LEU A 207 4.93 3.33 -1.81
C LEU A 207 4.92 3.48 -3.34
N VAL A 208 5.36 4.63 -3.85
CA VAL A 208 5.39 4.90 -5.30
C VAL A 208 6.40 4.00 -6.01
N GLU A 209 7.58 3.74 -5.43
CA GLU A 209 8.57 2.81 -5.99
C GLU A 209 8.02 1.38 -6.06
N MET A 210 7.38 0.88 -4.99
CA MET A 210 6.75 -0.45 -4.99
C MET A 210 5.59 -0.53 -5.98
N ALA A 211 4.72 0.48 -6.01
CA ALA A 211 3.63 0.61 -6.96
C ALA A 211 4.14 0.57 -8.41
N ARG A 212 5.23 1.31 -8.70
CA ARG A 212 5.88 1.32 -10.00
C ARG A 212 6.43 -0.06 -10.38
N CYS A 213 7.11 -0.74 -9.46
CA CYS A 213 7.59 -2.11 -9.70
C CYS A 213 6.46 -3.05 -10.10
N MET A 214 5.36 -3.04 -9.34
CA MET A 214 4.21 -3.91 -9.58
C MET A 214 3.54 -3.62 -10.93
N LEU A 215 3.37 -2.34 -11.29
CA LEU A 215 2.79 -1.95 -12.58
C LEU A 215 3.64 -2.44 -13.75
N TYR A 216 4.97 -2.23 -13.70
CA TYR A 216 5.86 -2.65 -14.80
C TYR A 216 6.10 -4.15 -14.84
N HIS A 217 6.03 -4.87 -13.72
CA HIS A 217 6.23 -6.32 -13.69
C HIS A 217 5.18 -7.07 -14.53
N GLU A 218 3.92 -6.65 -14.46
CA GLU A 218 2.80 -7.28 -15.19
C GLU A 218 2.29 -6.43 -16.38
N GLY A 219 2.99 -5.35 -16.74
CA GLY A 219 2.58 -4.47 -17.85
C GLY A 219 1.23 -3.78 -17.63
N ILE A 220 0.90 -3.45 -16.37
CA ILE A 220 -0.37 -2.81 -16.01
C ILE A 220 -0.33 -1.31 -16.31
N ASP A 221 -1.39 -0.82 -16.94
CA ASP A 221 -1.59 0.59 -17.27
C ASP A 221 -1.47 1.49 -16.02
N LYS A 222 -0.72 2.60 -16.15
CA LYS A 222 -0.45 3.58 -15.10
C LYS A 222 -1.71 4.19 -14.49
N LYS A 223 -2.87 4.13 -15.16
CA LYS A 223 -4.15 4.58 -14.58
C LYS A 223 -4.53 3.80 -13.31
N TRP A 224 -3.99 2.60 -13.10
CA TRP A 224 -4.19 1.76 -11.92
C TRP A 224 -3.22 2.07 -10.77
N TRP A 225 -2.60 3.25 -10.76
CA TRP A 225 -1.62 3.63 -9.76
C TRP A 225 -2.20 3.68 -8.34
N ALA A 226 -3.49 4.00 -8.17
CA ALA A 226 -4.09 4.05 -6.85
C ALA A 226 -4.19 2.64 -6.25
N GLU A 227 -4.64 1.68 -7.05
CA GLU A 227 -4.74 0.27 -6.70
C GLU A 227 -3.36 -0.32 -6.36
N SER A 228 -2.33 0.02 -7.14
CA SER A 228 -0.95 -0.44 -6.86
C SER A 228 -0.34 0.23 -5.62
N VAL A 229 -0.58 1.53 -5.39
CA VAL A 229 -0.17 2.22 -4.16
C VAL A 229 -0.90 1.65 -2.94
N ASN A 230 -2.19 1.35 -3.06
CA ASN A 230 -2.98 0.73 -1.99
C ASN A 230 -2.42 -0.65 -1.63
N THR A 231 -2.10 -1.45 -2.64
CA THR A 231 -1.46 -2.76 -2.47
C THR A 231 -0.09 -2.62 -1.80
N ALA A 232 0.71 -1.63 -2.20
CA ALA A 232 1.99 -1.36 -1.57
C ALA A 232 1.84 -1.01 -0.09
N ALA A 233 0.85 -0.18 0.28
CA ALA A 233 0.57 0.17 1.68
C ALA A 233 0.14 -1.08 2.49
N TRP A 234 -0.76 -1.90 1.92
CA TRP A 234 -1.21 -3.15 2.54
C TRP A 234 -0.04 -4.10 2.82
N ILE A 235 0.89 -4.23 1.86
CA ILE A 235 2.11 -5.05 1.98
C ILE A 235 3.06 -4.44 3.02
N ILE A 236 3.36 -3.14 2.94
CA ILE A 236 4.28 -2.46 3.86
C ILE A 236 3.87 -2.63 5.32
N ASN A 237 2.56 -2.57 5.61
CA ASN A 237 2.06 -2.76 6.97
C ASN A 237 2.26 -4.19 7.49
N ARG A 238 2.43 -5.18 6.61
CA ARG A 238 2.52 -6.61 6.97
C ARG A 238 3.92 -7.19 6.88
N ILE A 239 4.91 -6.35 6.59
CA ILE A 239 6.32 -6.75 6.49
C ILE A 239 7.19 -6.05 7.54
N PRO A 240 8.39 -6.58 7.84
CA PRO A 240 9.30 -6.00 8.81
C PRO A 240 9.64 -4.54 8.47
N ASN A 241 9.94 -3.72 9.46
CA ASN A 241 10.53 -2.41 9.27
C ASN A 241 11.86 -2.33 10.04
N SER A 242 12.66 -1.30 9.79
CA SER A 242 14.00 -1.18 10.39
C SER A 242 13.99 -0.70 11.86
N VAL A 243 12.82 -0.56 12.47
CA VAL A 243 12.61 0.19 13.71
C VAL A 243 12.05 -0.71 14.81
N ASN A 244 11.07 -1.55 14.47
CA ASN A 244 10.34 -2.38 15.40
C ASN A 244 10.61 -3.86 15.15
N ILE A 245 10.60 -4.66 16.22
CA ILE A 245 10.68 -6.13 16.17
C ILE A 245 9.36 -6.80 15.75
N LYS A 246 8.29 -6.01 15.57
CA LYS A 246 6.95 -6.42 15.14
C LYS A 246 6.56 -5.68 13.86
N THR A 247 5.70 -6.30 13.05
CA THR A 247 5.16 -5.63 11.86
C THR A 247 4.27 -4.45 12.27
N PRO A 248 4.13 -3.39 11.44
CA PRO A 248 3.20 -2.30 11.74
C PRO A 248 1.77 -2.80 11.99
N TYR A 249 1.32 -3.79 11.22
CA TYR A 249 0.03 -4.45 11.38
C TYR A 249 -0.12 -5.09 12.75
N GLU A 250 0.88 -5.84 13.23
CA GLU A 250 0.82 -6.49 14.54
C GLU A 250 0.81 -5.47 15.69
N ILE A 251 1.55 -4.36 15.56
CA ILE A 251 1.58 -3.32 16.59
C ILE A 251 0.19 -2.68 16.76
N VAL A 252 -0.52 -2.43 15.65
CA VAL A 252 -1.84 -1.80 15.64
C VAL A 252 -2.94 -2.81 16.02
N ASN A 253 -2.97 -3.97 15.37
CA ASN A 253 -4.08 -4.94 15.48
C ASN A 253 -3.86 -6.01 16.55
N LYS A 254 -2.70 -6.03 17.21
CA LYS A 254 -2.31 -7.00 18.25
C LYS A 254 -2.34 -8.47 17.79
N ALA A 255 -2.29 -8.70 16.48
CA ALA A 255 -2.28 -10.01 15.85
C ALA A 255 -1.26 -10.05 14.71
N LYS A 256 -0.57 -11.19 14.55
CA LYS A 256 0.35 -11.37 13.41
C LYS A 256 -0.40 -11.28 12.08
N PRO A 257 0.21 -10.71 11.04
CA PRO A 257 -0.40 -10.69 9.72
C PRO A 257 -0.35 -12.08 9.08
N GLN A 258 -1.44 -12.43 8.37
CA GLN A 258 -1.55 -13.67 7.61
C GLN A 258 -1.27 -13.39 6.12
N LEU A 259 -0.32 -14.12 5.53
CA LEU A 259 0.18 -13.91 4.16
C LEU A 259 -0.06 -15.09 3.21
N LYS A 260 -0.85 -16.08 3.62
CA LYS A 260 -1.18 -17.29 2.81
C LYS A 260 -1.79 -16.97 1.44
N HIS A 261 -2.43 -15.82 1.32
CA HIS A 261 -3.25 -15.42 0.18
C HIS A 261 -2.60 -14.33 -0.69
N LEU A 262 -1.27 -14.19 -0.60
CA LEU A 262 -0.53 -13.25 -1.44
C LEU A 262 -0.65 -13.61 -2.93
N LYS A 263 -0.81 -12.58 -3.77
CA LYS A 263 -0.94 -12.68 -5.23
C LYS A 263 -0.06 -11.62 -5.87
N VAL A 264 0.44 -11.91 -7.06
CA VAL A 264 1.22 -10.93 -7.83
C VAL A 264 0.25 -9.86 -8.33
N PHE A 265 0.48 -8.60 -7.98
CA PHE A 265 -0.33 -7.49 -8.48
C PHE A 265 -0.29 -7.48 -10.01
N GLY A 266 -1.47 -7.42 -10.64
CA GLY A 266 -1.65 -7.51 -12.09
C GLY A 266 -1.86 -8.93 -12.61
N SER A 267 -1.62 -9.97 -11.80
CA SER A 267 -1.72 -11.36 -12.25
C SER A 267 -3.12 -11.72 -12.76
N LEU A 268 -3.14 -12.60 -13.75
CA LEU A 268 -4.37 -13.07 -14.35
C LEU A 268 -5.18 -13.94 -13.37
N GLY A 269 -6.49 -13.69 -13.32
CA GLY A 269 -7.44 -14.45 -12.54
C GLY A 269 -8.75 -14.69 -13.29
N TYR A 270 -9.62 -15.48 -12.65
CA TYR A 270 -10.97 -15.77 -13.11
C TYR A 270 -11.95 -15.54 -11.96
N ALA A 271 -12.89 -14.63 -12.16
CA ALA A 271 -13.94 -14.33 -11.20
C ALA A 271 -15.19 -15.15 -11.53
N HIS A 272 -15.74 -15.83 -10.52
CA HIS A 272 -16.98 -16.60 -10.67
C HIS A 272 -18.15 -15.68 -11.02
N ILE A 273 -18.94 -16.07 -12.02
CA ILE A 273 -20.20 -15.42 -12.36
C ILE A 273 -21.30 -16.13 -11.57
N PRO A 274 -22.13 -15.43 -10.78
CA PRO A 274 -23.25 -16.04 -10.05
C PRO A 274 -24.22 -16.76 -11.00
N ASP A 275 -24.85 -17.85 -10.53
CA ASP A 275 -25.76 -18.66 -11.35
C ASP A 275 -26.95 -17.83 -11.87
N GLU A 276 -27.43 -16.85 -11.10
CA GLU A 276 -28.53 -15.95 -11.47
C GLU A 276 -28.20 -15.06 -12.68
N LYS A 277 -26.91 -14.92 -13.00
CA LYS A 277 -26.41 -14.13 -14.14
C LYS A 277 -25.98 -15.02 -15.32
N ARG A 278 -26.29 -16.32 -15.27
CA ARG A 278 -25.90 -17.31 -16.28
C ARG A 278 -27.10 -18.08 -16.80
N ARG A 279 -27.06 -18.40 -18.08
CA ARG A 279 -27.91 -19.40 -18.72
C ARG A 279 -27.16 -20.74 -18.83
N LYS A 280 -27.88 -21.79 -19.23
CA LYS A 280 -27.28 -23.10 -19.48
C LYS A 280 -26.17 -22.98 -20.53
N LEU A 281 -24.99 -23.51 -20.23
CA LEU A 281 -23.74 -23.43 -21.02
C LEU A 281 -23.01 -22.07 -21.05
N ASP A 282 -23.52 -21.03 -20.36
CA ASP A 282 -22.76 -19.79 -20.23
C ASP A 282 -21.46 -20.00 -19.43
N ALA A 283 -20.43 -19.24 -19.78
CA ALA A 283 -19.15 -19.25 -19.07
C ALA A 283 -19.37 -19.02 -17.58
N LYS A 284 -18.80 -19.88 -16.73
CA LYS A 284 -18.92 -19.79 -15.26
C LYS A 284 -18.04 -18.73 -14.62
N ALA A 285 -17.11 -18.18 -15.39
CA ALA A 285 -16.18 -17.16 -14.92
C ALA A 285 -15.86 -16.16 -16.02
N PHE A 286 -15.47 -14.95 -15.62
CA PHE A 286 -14.84 -13.99 -16.54
C PHE A 286 -13.39 -13.76 -16.13
N ARG A 287 -12.57 -13.53 -17.15
CA ARG A 287 -11.16 -13.21 -17.01
C ARG A 287 -10.99 -11.81 -16.39
N CYS A 288 -10.11 -11.69 -15.41
CA CYS A 288 -9.82 -10.44 -14.68
C CYS A 288 -8.33 -10.38 -14.32
N ARG A 289 -7.88 -9.24 -13.75
CA ARG A 289 -6.53 -9.08 -13.23
C ARG A 289 -6.60 -8.70 -11.76
N PHE A 290 -5.72 -9.25 -10.93
CA PHE A 290 -5.66 -8.91 -9.52
C PHE A 290 -5.16 -7.47 -9.33
N LEU A 291 -5.98 -6.59 -8.73
CA LEU A 291 -5.67 -5.18 -8.50
C LEU A 291 -5.50 -4.83 -7.02
N GLY A 292 -5.37 -5.83 -6.14
CA GLY A 292 -5.01 -5.60 -4.75
C GLY A 292 -6.01 -6.12 -3.72
N TYR A 293 -5.76 -5.74 -2.47
CA TYR A 293 -6.49 -6.22 -1.31
C TYR A 293 -7.51 -5.16 -0.87
N GLU A 294 -8.74 -5.59 -0.58
CA GLU A 294 -9.78 -4.74 -0.04
C GLU A 294 -9.89 -4.95 1.48
N ASP A 295 -9.93 -3.88 2.25
CA ASP A 295 -10.13 -3.97 3.70
C ASP A 295 -11.61 -4.30 4.00
N GLY A 296 -11.85 -5.31 4.84
CA GLY A 296 -13.21 -5.69 5.30
C GLY A 296 -13.93 -6.74 4.44
N ALA A 297 -13.36 -7.17 3.31
CA ALA A 297 -13.88 -8.28 2.52
C ALA A 297 -12.86 -9.43 2.45
N LYS A 298 -13.34 -10.68 2.46
CA LYS A 298 -12.50 -11.86 2.12
C LYS A 298 -12.19 -11.93 0.60
N GLY A 299 -12.56 -10.90 -0.15
CA GLY A 299 -12.40 -10.79 -1.59
C GLY A 299 -11.18 -9.98 -2.00
N TYR A 300 -10.79 -10.14 -3.26
CA TYR A 300 -9.72 -9.37 -3.89
C TYR A 300 -10.33 -8.30 -4.80
N SER A 301 -9.71 -7.12 -4.86
CA SER A 301 -9.97 -6.16 -5.93
C SER A 301 -9.46 -6.76 -7.24
N GLN A 302 -10.35 -6.82 -8.23
CA GLN A 302 -10.14 -7.49 -9.53
C GLN A 302 -10.55 -6.58 -10.68
#